data_AF-A0A917HZZ7-F1
#
_entry.id   AF-A0A917HZZ7-F1
#
_cell.length_a   1.000
_cell.length_b   1.000
_cell.length_c   1.000
_cell.angle_alpha   90.00
_cell.angle_beta   90.00
_cell.angle_gamma   90.00
#
_symmetry.space_group_name_H-M   'P 1'
#
loop_
_entity.id
_entity.type
_entity.pdbx_description
1 polymer ?
#
loop_
_entity_poly.entity_id
_entity_poly.type
_entity_poly.pdbx_seq_one_letter_code
_entity_poly.pdbx_strand_id
1 'polypeptide(L)'
;MNIEENHPDFDKLMAKSKLDLPFTDFEDVVMQQIAEKAIQKSSTSKALKLSRFFFIVGSVFGIAISILISELQAPLLGLNSNVIALIFQITFATLFFTQIEHYFTFKKRL
;
A
#
# COMPACT_ATOMS: atom_id res chain seq x y z
N MET A 1 -0.95 44.94 -38.26
CA MET A 1 -2.32 44.47 -37.95
C MET A 1 -2.53 43.23 -38.78
N ASN A 2 -2.19 42.06 -38.24
CA ASN A 2 -2.27 40.79 -38.97
C ASN A 2 -3.71 40.30 -38.90
N ILE A 3 -4.35 40.19 -40.06
CA ILE A 3 -5.69 39.66 -40.20
C ILE A 3 -5.56 38.15 -40.07
N GLU A 4 -6.11 37.59 -38.98
CA GLU A 4 -6.39 36.16 -38.89
C GLU A 4 -7.28 35.79 -40.08
N GLU A 5 -6.73 35.05 -41.05
CA GLU A 5 -7.56 34.36 -42.03
C GLU A 5 -8.37 33.30 -41.28
N ASN A 6 -9.58 33.69 -40.89
CA ASN A 6 -10.58 32.79 -40.35
C ASN A 6 -11.06 31.90 -41.51
N HIS A 7 -10.37 30.78 -41.74
CA HIS A 7 -10.76 29.79 -42.74
C HIS A 7 -12.04 29.09 -42.26
N PRO A 8 -13.21 29.38 -42.87
CA PRO A 8 -14.51 28.85 -42.42
C PRO A 8 -14.58 27.32 -42.56
N ASP A 9 -13.70 26.73 -43.37
CA ASP A 9 -13.55 25.28 -43.50
C ASP A 9 -12.83 24.65 -42.31
N PHE A 10 -11.91 25.36 -41.64
CA PHE A 10 -11.22 24.83 -40.47
C PHE A 10 -12.17 24.72 -39.28
N ASP A 11 -13.00 25.73 -39.05
CA ASP A 11 -14.05 25.71 -38.04
C ASP A 11 -15.09 24.60 -38.32
N LYS A 12 -15.44 24.36 -39.58
CA LYS A 12 -16.33 23.26 -39.98
C LYS A 12 -15.72 21.88 -39.73
N LEU A 13 -14.42 21.71 -39.96
CA LEU A 13 -13.71 20.46 -39.70
C LEU A 13 -13.59 20.20 -38.20
N MET A 14 -13.29 21.25 -37.42
CA MET A 14 -13.24 21.20 -35.95
C MET A 14 -14.62 20.89 -35.34
N ALA A 15 -15.69 21.48 -35.87
CA ALA A 15 -17.06 21.21 -35.42
C ALA A 15 -17.49 19.74 -35.64
N LYS A 16 -16.96 19.08 -36.69
CA LYS A 16 -17.19 17.65 -36.94
C LYS A 16 -16.37 16.72 -36.06
N SER A 17 -15.33 17.23 -35.41
CA SER A 17 -14.50 16.51 -34.45
C SER A 17 -15.01 16.64 -33.01
N LYS A 18 -16.11 17.36 -32.79
CA LYS A 18 -16.69 17.50 -31.46
C LYS A 18 -17.28 16.16 -31.05
N LEU A 19 -16.54 15.44 -30.22
CA LEU A 19 -16.98 14.19 -29.62
C LEU A 19 -18.15 14.53 -28.68
N ASP A 20 -19.37 14.25 -29.11
CA ASP A 20 -20.54 14.36 -28.25
C ASP A 20 -20.35 13.39 -27.07
N LEU A 21 -20.01 13.96 -25.91
CA LEU A 21 -19.91 13.21 -24.67
C LEU A 21 -21.31 12.66 -24.37
N PRO A 22 -21.49 11.33 -24.32
CA PRO A 22 -22.81 10.72 -24.38
C PRO A 22 -23.70 11.03 -23.17
N PHE A 23 -23.14 11.63 -22.11
CA PHE A 23 -23.84 11.93 -20.86
C PHE A 23 -23.31 13.24 -20.26
N THR A 24 -24.23 14.10 -19.78
CA THR A 24 -23.95 15.43 -19.21
C THR A 24 -23.07 15.38 -17.97
N ASP A 25 -23.12 14.25 -17.24
CA ASP A 25 -22.43 14.06 -15.95
C ASP A 25 -21.12 13.28 -16.08
N PHE A 26 -20.65 12.99 -17.31
CA PHE A 26 -19.45 12.17 -17.52
C PHE A 26 -18.21 12.78 -16.85
N GLU A 27 -18.03 14.09 -16.99
CA GLU A 27 -16.88 14.80 -16.41
C GLU A 27 -16.93 14.78 -14.88
N ASP A 28 -18.11 15.01 -14.29
CA ASP A 28 -18.32 14.97 -12.84
C ASP A 28 -18.05 13.57 -12.27
N VAL A 29 -18.54 12.53 -12.93
CA VAL A 29 -18.32 11.13 -12.55
C VAL A 29 -16.84 10.75 -12.63
N VAL A 30 -16.12 11.22 -13.65
CA VAL A 30 -14.68 10.98 -13.80
C VAL A 30 -13.89 11.74 -12.73
N MET A 31 -14.21 13.01 -12.48
CA MET A 31 -13.57 13.83 -11.46
C MET A 31 -13.80 13.28 -10.05
N GLN A 32 -15.00 12.78 -9.75
CA GLN A 32 -15.30 12.12 -8.49
C GLN A 32 -14.48 10.84 -8.30
N GLN A 33 -14.37 10.00 -9.33
CA GLN A 33 -13.53 8.80 -9.28
C GLN A 33 -12.04 9.12 -9.08
N ILE A 34 -11.55 10.20 -9.68
CA ILE A 34 -10.17 10.65 -9.49
C ILE A 34 -9.95 11.11 -8.05
N ALA A 35 -10.88 11.90 -7.50
CA ALA A 35 -10.83 12.38 -6.12
C ALA A 35 -10.85 11.22 -5.12
N GLU A 36 -11.74 10.24 -5.28
CA GLU A 36 -11.80 9.05 -4.44
C GLU A 36 -10.51 8.23 -4.51
N LYS A 37 -9.95 8.01 -5.71
CA LYS A 37 -8.67 7.31 -5.88
C LYS A 37 -7.50 8.07 -5.26
N ALA A 38 -7.50 9.41 -5.33
CA ALA A 38 -6.47 10.25 -4.71
C ALA A 38 -6.51 10.17 -3.17
N ILE A 39 -7.71 10.22 -2.59
CA ILE A 39 -7.93 10.08 -1.14
C ILE A 39 -7.48 8.70 -0.68
N GLN A 40 -7.90 7.62 -1.36
CA GLN A 40 -7.47 6.26 -1.04
C GLN A 40 -5.95 6.11 -1.13
N LYS A 41 -5.31 6.60 -2.21
CA LYS A 41 -3.85 6.54 -2.38
C LYS A 41 -3.11 7.24 -1.23
N SER A 42 -3.63 8.37 -0.75
CA SER A 42 -3.04 9.11 0.37
C SER A 42 -3.17 8.35 1.70
N SER A 43 -4.31 7.69 1.95
CA SER A 43 -4.57 6.89 3.14
C SER A 43 -3.67 5.65 3.20
N THR A 44 -3.58 4.91 2.09
CA THR A 44 -2.75 3.69 2.00
C THR A 44 -1.27 4.01 2.26
N SER A 45 -0.78 5.18 1.83
CA SER A 45 0.61 5.59 2.07
C SER A 45 0.96 5.76 3.56
N LYS A 46 0.00 6.20 4.39
CA LYS A 46 0.20 6.37 5.84
C LYS A 46 0.18 5.01 6.54
N ALA A 47 -0.78 4.14 6.17
CA ALA A 47 -0.85 2.78 6.70
C ALA A 47 0.41 1.97 6.38
N LEU A 48 1.00 2.15 5.20
CA LEU A 48 2.26 1.50 4.81
C LEU A 48 3.46 1.99 5.64
N LYS A 49 3.56 3.29 5.90
CA LYS A 49 4.61 3.84 6.77
C LYS A 49 4.50 3.27 8.19
N LEU A 50 3.28 3.17 8.71
CA LEU A 50 3.01 2.61 10.03
C LEU A 50 3.30 1.09 10.09
N SER A 51 2.91 0.34 9.06
CA SER A 51 3.25 -1.09 8.92
C SER A 51 4.76 -1.32 8.93
N ARG A 52 5.53 -0.49 8.24
CA ARG A 52 7.00 -0.57 8.23
C ARG A 52 7.60 -0.29 9.61
N PHE A 53 7.04 0.68 10.34
CA PHE A 53 7.44 0.97 11.71
C PHE A 53 7.16 -0.22 12.63
N PHE A 54 5.94 -0.76 12.62
CA PHE A 54 5.59 -1.95 13.41
C PHE A 54 6.39 -3.19 13.02
N PHE A 55 6.75 -3.36 11.75
CA PHE A 55 7.61 -4.47 11.32
C PHE A 55 9.00 -4.38 11.95
N ILE A 56 9.64 -3.21 11.90
CA ILE A 56 10.98 -3.01 12.50
C ILE A 56 10.91 -3.20 14.01
N VAL A 57 9.97 -2.52 14.68
CA VAL A 57 9.80 -2.59 16.13
C VAL A 57 9.46 -4.02 16.57
N GLY A 58 8.50 -4.66 15.90
CA GLY A 58 8.10 -6.04 16.19
C GLY A 58 9.22 -7.05 15.95
N SER A 59 10.10 -6.81 14.96
CA SER A 59 11.25 -7.67 14.70
C SER A 59 12.29 -7.58 15.80
N VAL A 60 12.65 -6.36 16.20
CA VAL A 60 13.56 -6.12 17.33
C VAL A 60 12.99 -6.73 18.61
N PHE A 61 11.70 -6.54 18.85
CA PHE A 61 11.03 -7.05 20.04
C PHE A 61 10.94 -8.59 20.04
N GLY A 62 10.61 -9.21 18.90
CA GLY A 62 10.57 -10.66 18.78
C GLY A 62 11.95 -11.32 18.97
N ILE A 63 13.02 -10.70 18.46
CA ILE A 63 14.39 -11.15 18.72
C ILE A 63 14.72 -11.03 20.22
N ALA A 64 14.43 -9.88 20.82
CA ALA A 64 14.69 -9.64 22.25
C ALA A 64 13.94 -10.64 23.14
N ILE A 65 12.65 -10.87 22.88
CA ILE A 65 11.84 -11.88 23.58
C ILE A 65 12.42 -13.27 23.38
N SER A 66 12.82 -13.63 22.16
CA SER A 66 13.37 -14.96 21.90
C SER A 66 14.63 -15.22 22.72
N ILE A 67 15.52 -14.23 22.87
CA ILE A 67 16.72 -14.34 23.71
C ILE A 67 16.32 -14.45 25.18
N LEU A 68 15.39 -13.61 25.64
CA LEU A 68 14.93 -13.60 27.03
C LEU A 68 14.32 -14.94 27.45
N ILE A 69 13.49 -15.54 26.59
CA ILE A 69 12.89 -16.86 26.82
C ILE A 69 13.98 -17.93 26.86
N SER A 70 14.98 -17.88 25.98
CA SER A 70 16.08 -18.86 25.99
C SER A 70 16.95 -18.78 27.26
N GLU A 71 17.09 -17.61 27.89
CA GLU A 71 17.82 -17.45 29.15
C GLU A 71 16.99 -17.81 30.39
N LEU A 72 15.66 -17.86 30.27
CA LEU A 72 14.77 -18.33 31.34
C LEU A 72 14.97 -19.84 31.53
N GLN A 73 15.82 -20.22 32.48
CA GLN A 73 16.01 -21.61 32.91
C GLN A 73 14.81 -22.14 33.74
N ALA A 74 13.88 -21.26 34.10
CA ALA A 74 12.66 -21.63 34.81
C ALA A 74 11.64 -22.24 33.83
N PRO A 75 11.06 -23.42 34.14
CA PRO A 75 9.97 -23.97 33.34
C PRO A 75 8.76 -23.03 33.39
N LEU A 76 8.47 -22.35 32.29
CA LEU A 76 7.20 -21.64 32.12
C LEU A 76 6.10 -22.65 31.84
N LEU A 77 4.94 -22.51 32.50
CA LEU A 77 3.75 -23.34 32.29
C LEU A 77 3.98 -24.86 32.45
N GLY A 78 5.01 -25.27 33.19
CA GLY A 78 5.36 -26.69 33.37
C GLY A 78 6.02 -27.36 32.16
N LEU A 79 6.35 -26.59 31.11
CA LEU A 79 7.07 -27.06 29.93
C LEU A 79 8.53 -26.61 29.97
N ASN A 80 9.40 -27.37 29.32
CA ASN A 80 10.80 -27.00 29.18
C ASN A 80 10.90 -25.69 28.39
N SER A 81 11.67 -24.73 28.91
CA SER A 81 11.86 -23.42 28.29
C SER A 81 12.33 -23.50 26.84
N ASN A 82 13.14 -24.50 26.49
CA ASN A 82 13.58 -24.73 25.12
C ASN A 82 12.43 -25.05 24.16
N VAL A 83 11.41 -25.79 24.61
CA VAL A 83 10.24 -26.12 23.77
C VAL A 83 9.41 -24.87 23.51
N ILE A 84 9.22 -24.03 24.54
CA ILE A 84 8.49 -22.76 24.41
C ILE A 84 9.25 -21.79 23.50
N ALA A 85 10.56 -21.68 23.66
CA ALA A 85 11.42 -20.87 22.80
C ALA A 85 11.30 -21.30 21.33
N LEU A 86 11.31 -22.61 21.07
CA LEU A 86 11.24 -23.16 19.72
C LEU A 86 9.88 -22.88 19.06
N ILE A 87 8.77 -23.06 19.79
CA ILE A 87 7.43 -22.71 19.32
C ILE A 87 7.36 -21.21 18.99
N PHE A 88 7.86 -20.37 19.90
CA PHE A 88 7.88 -18.93 19.69
C PHE A 88 8.71 -18.53 18.46
N GLN A 89 9.87 -19.15 18.26
CA GLN A 89 10.72 -18.92 17.10
C GLN A 89 10.04 -19.34 15.80
N ILE A 90 9.36 -20.48 15.75
CA ILE A 90 8.61 -20.91 14.57
C ILE A 90 7.48 -19.93 14.25
N THR A 91 6.70 -19.54 15.25
CA THR A 91 5.62 -18.57 15.08
C THR A 91 6.17 -17.22 14.60
N PHE A 92 7.25 -16.75 15.23
CA PHE A 92 7.89 -15.50 14.86
C PHE A 92 8.47 -15.56 13.45
N ALA A 93 9.17 -16.62 13.07
CA ALA A 93 9.72 -16.81 11.73
C ALA A 93 8.62 -16.82 10.67
N THR A 94 7.49 -17.48 10.95
CA THR A 94 6.33 -17.53 10.06
C THR A 94 5.74 -16.14 9.85
N LEU A 95 5.46 -15.42 10.95
CA LEU A 95 4.96 -14.04 10.91
C LEU A 95 5.93 -13.10 10.18
N PHE A 96 7.23 -13.23 10.46
CA PHE A 96 8.28 -12.44 9.84
C PHE A 96 8.32 -12.67 8.32
N PHE A 97 8.20 -13.92 7.87
CA PHE A 97 8.19 -14.28 6.45
C PHE A 97 6.94 -13.72 5.75
N THR A 98 5.74 -13.86 6.34
CA THR A 98 4.50 -13.30 5.80
C THR A 98 4.57 -11.78 5.65
N GLN A 99 5.15 -11.08 6.61
CA GLN A 99 5.30 -9.62 6.56
C GLN A 99 6.33 -9.18 5.50
N ILE A 100 7.38 -9.98 5.27
CA ILE A 100 8.36 -9.76 4.20
C ILE A 100 7.74 -9.95 2.81
N GLU A 101 6.93 -10.98 2.60
CA GLU A 101 6.26 -11.21 1.32
C GLU A 101 5.34 -10.03 0.94
N HIS A 102 4.62 -9.49 1.93
CA HIS A 102 3.80 -8.29 1.75
C HIS A 102 4.65 -7.08 1.37
N TYR A 103 5.83 -6.91 1.99
CA TYR A 103 6.78 -5.86 1.64
C TYR A 103 7.32 -5.98 0.20
N PHE A 104 7.72 -7.18 -0.21
CA PHE A 104 8.25 -7.44 -1.56
C PHE A 104 7.19 -7.29 -2.65
N THR A 105 5.98 -7.79 -2.42
CA THR A 105 4.85 -7.68 -3.36
C THR A 105 4.50 -6.22 -3.63
N PHE A 106 4.63 -5.35 -2.62
CA PHE A 106 4.34 -3.93 -2.76
C PHE A 106 5.45 -3.16 -3.49
N LYS A 107 6.73 -3.50 -3.28
CA LYS A 107 7.85 -2.91 -4.03
C LYS A 107 7.75 -3.19 -5.54
N LYS A 108 7.14 -4.31 -5.94
CA LYS A 108 6.95 -4.68 -7.35
C LYS A 108 5.80 -3.93 -8.05
N ARG A 109 4.97 -3.19 -7.31
CA ARG A 109 3.83 -2.39 -7.83
C ARG A 109 4.09 -0.88 -7.84
N LEU A 110 5.28 -0.44 -7.41
CA LEU A 110 5.78 0.94 -7.48
C LEU A 110 6.73 1.07 -8.65
#